data_AF-A0A7N2L236-F1
#
_entry.id   AF-A0A7N2L236-F1
#
_cell.length_a   1.000
_cell.length_b   1.000
_cell.length_c   1.000
_cell.angle_alpha   90.00
_cell.angle_beta   90.00
_cell.angle_gamma   90.00
#
_symmetry.space_group_name_H-M   'P 1'
#
loop_
_entity.id
_entity.type
_entity.pdbx_description
1 polymer ?
#
loop_
_entity_poly.entity_id
_entity_poly.type
_entity_poly.pdbx_seq_one_letter_code
_entity_poly.pdbx_strand_id
1 'polypeptide(L)'
;MITRYNKPAMMQLLHILAPRSSMHMKYKKYWSRTRTSFPNDLKELIVEEMKEVDKERGSKPFTQRGEWALKMYGCFNHEFKRSVKRDFDKSIITWHVATHICYHSGVHYNKANSRIELSKLLSTYMMYLLVMRPHMLCITTSGIVFEHACTKLLEFLRTIPSIITEEAKASRMLRTYEFPKKSNSNRNKETMVTSKWHILQHVNMLAQKLMDKEDRWHIISSVWMEMLSYAASNCSMDNHADQLRRVGD
;
A
#
# COMPACT_ATOMS: atom_id res chain seq x y z
N MET A 1 10.96 -6.14 -24.79
CA MET A 1 12.08 -6.68 -23.97
C MET A 1 11.55 -7.35 -22.68
N ILE A 2 10.55 -8.24 -22.79
CA ILE A 2 9.79 -8.85 -21.67
C ILE A 2 10.09 -10.37 -21.55
N THR A 3 10.93 -10.92 -22.42
CA THR A 3 11.09 -12.37 -22.62
C THR A 3 12.12 -13.06 -21.70
N ARG A 4 12.59 -12.41 -20.64
CA ARG A 4 13.59 -12.99 -19.70
C ARG A 4 13.16 -12.91 -18.22
N TYR A 5 11.90 -13.21 -17.91
CA TYR A 5 11.44 -13.31 -16.52
C TYR A 5 11.06 -14.74 -16.17
N ASN A 6 11.54 -15.22 -15.02
CA ASN A 6 11.05 -16.44 -14.40
C ASN A 6 9.61 -16.18 -13.91
N LYS A 7 8.62 -16.78 -14.58
CA LYS A 7 7.18 -16.55 -14.37
C LYS A 7 6.73 -16.57 -12.89
N PRO A 8 7.25 -17.43 -11.99
CA PRO A 8 6.80 -17.50 -10.60
C PRO A 8 7.20 -16.27 -9.76
N ALA A 9 8.43 -15.79 -9.87
CA ALA A 9 8.92 -14.62 -9.11
C ALA A 9 8.23 -13.32 -9.58
N MET A 10 7.95 -13.22 -10.89
CA MET A 10 7.14 -12.14 -11.44
C MET A 10 5.70 -12.23 -10.92
N MET A 11 5.09 -13.42 -10.91
CA MET A 11 3.75 -13.64 -10.34
C MET A 11 3.67 -13.29 -8.85
N GLN A 12 4.70 -13.57 -8.06
CA GLN A 12 4.77 -13.21 -6.63
C GLN A 12 4.89 -11.70 -6.40
N LEU A 13 5.71 -11.00 -7.19
CA LEU A 13 5.72 -9.53 -7.24
C LEU A 13 4.37 -8.94 -7.59
N LEU A 14 3.67 -9.58 -8.51
CA LEU A 14 2.35 -9.17 -8.94
C LEU A 14 1.34 -9.42 -7.83
N HIS A 15 1.46 -10.49 -7.04
CA HIS A 15 0.65 -10.68 -5.84
C HIS A 15 0.92 -9.61 -4.76
N ILE A 16 2.19 -9.21 -4.58
CA ILE A 16 2.64 -8.17 -3.63
C ILE A 16 2.23 -6.75 -4.05
N LEU A 17 1.99 -6.49 -5.35
CA LEU A 17 1.73 -5.14 -5.88
C LEU A 17 0.34 -4.97 -6.51
N ALA A 18 -0.31 -6.05 -6.94
CA ALA A 18 -1.63 -6.02 -7.58
C ALA A 18 -2.26 -7.44 -7.66
N PRO A 19 -3.14 -7.84 -6.72
CA PRO A 19 -3.68 -9.20 -6.67
C PRO A 19 -4.38 -9.58 -7.99
N ARG A 20 -3.78 -10.54 -8.71
CA ARG A 20 -4.26 -11.39 -9.84
C ARG A 20 -5.20 -10.82 -10.94
N SER A 21 -5.55 -9.54 -10.92
CA SER A 21 -6.56 -8.94 -11.79
C SER A 21 -6.00 -7.85 -12.72
N SER A 22 -4.75 -7.39 -12.54
CA SER A 22 -4.20 -6.28 -13.32
C SER A 22 -3.26 -6.67 -14.46
N MET A 23 -2.85 -7.94 -14.58
CA MET A 23 -1.94 -8.40 -15.65
C MET A 23 -2.62 -9.00 -16.89
N HIS A 24 -3.90 -8.69 -17.08
CA HIS A 24 -4.54 -8.81 -18.39
C HIS A 24 -4.84 -7.40 -18.94
N MET A 25 -3.81 -6.57 -19.07
CA MET A 25 -3.89 -5.20 -19.62
C MET A 25 -4.20 -5.17 -21.14
N LYS A 26 -4.68 -6.29 -21.71
CA LYS A 26 -5.30 -6.37 -23.04
C LYS A 26 -6.66 -7.08 -23.11
N TYR A 27 -7.22 -7.63 -22.03
CA TYR A 27 -8.57 -8.21 -22.12
C TYR A 27 -9.43 -8.02 -20.85
N LYS A 28 -10.57 -7.38 -21.10
CA LYS A 28 -11.89 -7.51 -20.44
C LYS A 28 -12.13 -6.77 -19.12
N LYS A 29 -12.76 -5.59 -19.29
CA LYS A 29 -14.13 -5.15 -18.91
C LYS A 29 -15.09 -6.06 -18.11
N TYR A 30 -14.68 -7.24 -17.63
CA TYR A 30 -15.55 -8.19 -16.94
C TYR A 30 -14.80 -8.81 -15.76
N TRP A 31 -14.77 -8.11 -14.63
CA TRP A 31 -14.74 -8.79 -13.33
C TRP A 31 -16.07 -8.52 -12.64
N SER A 32 -16.62 -9.62 -12.16
CA SER A 32 -17.96 -9.89 -11.66
C SER A 32 -18.54 -8.79 -10.78
N ARG A 33 -19.77 -8.36 -11.09
CA ARG A 33 -20.72 -7.70 -10.18
C ARG A 33 -21.16 -8.63 -9.03
N THR A 34 -20.31 -9.53 -8.55
CA THR A 34 -20.66 -10.42 -7.44
C THR A 34 -20.38 -9.66 -6.16
N ARG A 35 -21.45 -9.18 -5.52
CA ARG A 35 -21.40 -8.57 -4.19
C ARG A 35 -20.94 -9.63 -3.20
N THR A 36 -19.64 -9.74 -2.97
CA THR A 36 -19.11 -10.60 -1.91
C THR A 36 -19.52 -10.00 -0.57
N SER A 37 -20.14 -10.80 0.29
CA SER A 37 -20.51 -10.38 1.63
C SER A 37 -19.25 -9.95 2.39
N PHE A 38 -19.18 -8.67 2.77
CA PHE A 38 -18.11 -8.15 3.60
C PHE A 38 -18.33 -8.68 5.03
N PRO A 39 -17.36 -9.41 5.61
CA PRO A 39 -17.49 -10.01 6.94
C PRO A 39 -17.93 -8.98 8.00
N ASN A 40 -18.91 -9.34 8.84
CA ASN A 40 -19.50 -8.39 9.79
C ASN A 40 -18.49 -7.90 10.85
N ASP A 41 -17.59 -8.78 11.29
CA ASP A 41 -16.49 -8.45 12.20
C ASP A 41 -15.57 -7.36 11.63
N LEU A 42 -15.30 -7.40 10.32
CA LEU A 42 -14.53 -6.36 9.66
C LEU A 42 -15.30 -5.03 9.57
N LYS A 43 -16.65 -5.06 9.47
CA LYS A 43 -17.44 -3.81 9.44
C LYS A 43 -17.37 -3.11 10.78
N GLU A 44 -17.51 -3.88 11.85
CA GLU A 44 -17.40 -3.38 13.22
C GLU A 44 -16.00 -2.77 13.45
N LEU A 45 -14.94 -3.45 13.01
CA LEU A 45 -13.58 -2.92 13.09
C LEU A 45 -13.37 -1.64 12.28
N ILE A 46 -13.98 -1.50 11.10
CA ILE A 46 -13.91 -0.23 10.35
C ILE A 46 -14.51 0.91 11.16
N VAL A 47 -15.66 0.68 11.80
CA VAL A 47 -16.32 1.70 12.64
C VAL A 47 -15.46 2.03 13.86
N GLU A 48 -14.83 1.02 14.47
CA GLU A 48 -13.87 1.21 15.57
C GLU A 48 -12.68 2.07 15.13
N GLU A 49 -12.02 1.73 14.02
CA GLU A 49 -10.89 2.46 13.46
C GLU A 49 -11.23 3.91 13.13
N MET A 50 -12.43 4.15 12.57
CA MET A 50 -12.92 5.51 12.32
C MET A 50 -13.08 6.30 13.61
N LYS A 51 -13.64 5.69 14.67
CA LYS A 51 -13.80 6.34 15.98
C LYS A 51 -12.45 6.62 16.64
N GLU A 52 -11.49 5.73 16.52
CA GLU A 52 -10.14 5.93 17.05
C GLU A 52 -9.50 7.14 16.38
N VAL A 53 -9.43 7.18 15.04
CA VAL A 53 -8.85 8.31 14.29
C VAL A 53 -9.56 9.63 14.64
N ASP A 54 -10.86 9.59 14.91
CA ASP A 54 -11.65 10.75 15.31
C ASP A 54 -11.26 11.35 16.67
N LYS A 55 -10.71 10.57 17.60
CA LYS A 55 -10.25 11.08 18.90
C LYS A 55 -9.16 12.15 18.74
N GLU A 56 -8.22 11.91 17.83
CA GLU A 56 -7.13 12.85 17.54
C GLU A 56 -7.54 13.91 16.51
N ARG A 57 -8.39 13.55 15.53
CA ARG A 57 -8.91 14.49 14.52
C ARG A 57 -9.81 15.57 15.10
N GLY A 58 -10.61 15.23 16.12
CA GLY A 58 -11.61 16.12 16.71
C GLY A 58 -12.69 16.55 15.73
N SER A 59 -13.22 15.61 14.94
CA SER A 59 -14.28 15.83 13.94
C SER A 59 -13.95 16.79 12.78
N LYS A 60 -12.71 17.28 12.66
CA LYS A 60 -12.24 18.16 11.57
C LYS A 60 -12.21 17.45 10.22
N PRO A 61 -12.53 18.08 9.07
CA PRO A 61 -12.50 17.43 7.76
C PRO A 61 -11.21 16.65 7.48
N PHE A 62 -11.28 15.47 6.81
CA PHE A 62 -10.13 14.63 6.50
C PHE A 62 -9.17 15.32 5.52
N THR A 63 -8.22 16.05 6.08
CA THR A 63 -7.17 16.80 5.36
C THR A 63 -5.79 16.15 5.47
N GLN A 64 -5.67 15.11 6.29
CA GLN A 64 -4.44 14.37 6.57
C GLN A 64 -4.56 12.92 6.09
N ARG A 65 -3.41 12.25 5.92
CA ARG A 65 -3.30 10.93 5.26
C ARG A 65 -2.63 9.87 6.15
N GLY A 66 -2.84 9.98 7.46
CA GLY A 66 -2.26 9.13 8.49
C GLY A 66 -1.59 9.91 9.62
N GLU A 67 -1.69 11.25 9.65
CA GLU A 67 -1.03 12.05 10.68
C GLU A 67 -1.72 11.93 12.03
N TRP A 68 -3.04 11.86 12.05
CA TRP A 68 -3.81 11.68 13.28
C TRP A 68 -3.60 10.28 13.85
N ALA A 69 -3.68 9.26 12.98
CA ALA A 69 -3.37 7.88 13.35
C ALA A 69 -1.95 7.77 13.96
N LEU A 70 -0.93 8.33 13.30
CA LEU A 70 0.43 8.27 13.83
C LEU A 70 0.62 9.03 15.15
N LYS A 71 -0.06 10.17 15.35
CA LYS A 71 -0.02 10.92 16.62
C LYS A 71 -0.64 10.15 17.77
N MET A 72 -1.79 9.53 17.54
CA MET A 72 -2.50 8.73 18.53
C MET A 72 -1.63 7.62 19.14
N TYR A 73 -0.84 6.94 18.32
CA TYR A 73 0.07 5.88 18.78
C TYR A 73 1.47 6.40 19.19
N GLY A 74 1.65 7.72 19.37
CA GLY A 74 2.94 8.31 19.72
C GLY A 74 4.04 8.05 18.67
N CYS A 75 3.65 7.77 17.42
CA CYS A 75 4.51 7.36 16.33
C CYS A 75 4.80 8.49 15.33
N PHE A 76 4.58 9.76 15.69
CA PHE A 76 4.78 10.90 14.79
C PHE A 76 6.23 11.40 14.71
N ASN A 77 7.20 10.48 14.71
CA ASN A 77 8.61 10.79 14.50
C ASN A 77 8.92 11.10 13.03
N HIS A 78 10.16 11.52 12.74
CA HIS A 78 10.55 11.98 11.40
C HIS A 78 10.32 10.92 10.31
N GLU A 79 10.62 9.65 10.59
CA GLU A 79 10.49 8.54 9.65
C GLU A 79 9.03 8.27 9.28
N PHE A 80 8.16 8.13 10.29
CA PHE A 80 6.73 7.91 10.09
C PHE A 80 6.04 9.12 9.46
N LYS A 81 6.33 10.33 9.93
CA LYS A 81 5.79 11.57 9.36
C LYS A 81 6.14 11.70 7.87
N ARG A 82 7.38 11.38 7.49
CA ARG A 82 7.81 11.40 6.09
C ARG A 82 7.06 10.37 5.24
N SER A 83 6.66 9.23 5.80
CA SER A 83 5.96 8.17 5.07
C SER A 83 4.54 8.57 4.63
N VAL A 84 3.84 9.42 5.40
CA VAL A 84 2.47 9.88 5.11
C VAL A 84 2.40 11.25 4.42
N LYS A 85 3.46 12.07 4.54
CA LYS A 85 3.52 13.42 3.93
C LYS A 85 3.98 13.45 2.47
N ARG A 86 4.51 12.35 1.94
CA ARG A 86 4.90 12.27 0.52
C ARG A 86 3.70 12.39 -0.42
N ASP A 87 3.96 12.48 -1.72
CA ASP A 87 2.91 12.40 -2.73
C ASP A 87 2.05 11.15 -2.49
N PHE A 88 0.74 11.28 -2.67
CA PHE A 88 -0.21 10.30 -2.14
C PHE A 88 -0.02 8.90 -2.75
N ASP A 89 0.28 8.84 -4.05
CA ASP A 89 0.66 7.61 -4.75
C ASP A 89 1.88 6.92 -4.14
N LYS A 90 2.94 7.69 -3.85
CA LYS A 90 4.17 7.20 -3.22
C LYS A 90 3.90 6.68 -1.81
N SER A 91 3.06 7.39 -1.04
CA SER A 91 2.66 6.96 0.31
C SER A 91 1.87 5.66 0.26
N ILE A 92 0.86 5.53 -0.61
CA ILE A 92 0.08 4.30 -0.78
C ILE A 92 1.00 3.12 -1.11
N ILE A 93 1.88 3.27 -2.11
CA ILE A 93 2.78 2.18 -2.50
C ILE A 93 3.74 1.81 -1.35
N THR A 94 4.32 2.82 -0.68
CA THR A 94 5.27 2.58 0.42
C THR A 94 4.60 1.82 1.57
N TRP A 95 3.41 2.26 1.98
CA TRP A 95 2.64 1.60 3.04
C TRP A 95 2.13 0.22 2.61
N HIS A 96 1.77 0.02 1.34
CA HIS A 96 1.31 -1.27 0.83
C HIS A 96 2.40 -2.33 0.94
N VAL A 97 3.60 -2.02 0.42
CA VAL A 97 4.73 -2.94 0.49
C VAL A 97 5.19 -3.14 1.94
N ALA A 98 5.20 -2.09 2.77
CA ALA A 98 5.55 -2.23 4.19
C ALA A 98 4.56 -3.13 4.95
N THR A 99 3.25 -2.99 4.69
CA THR A 99 2.20 -3.87 5.26
C THR A 99 2.45 -5.32 4.86
N HIS A 100 2.78 -5.56 3.59
CA HIS A 100 3.11 -6.89 3.08
C HIS A 100 4.34 -7.46 3.79
N ILE A 101 5.41 -6.67 3.95
CA ILE A 101 6.60 -7.09 4.68
C ILE A 101 6.27 -7.46 6.12
N CYS A 102 5.52 -6.62 6.85
CA CYS A 102 5.13 -6.87 8.24
C CYS A 102 4.31 -8.16 8.38
N TYR A 103 3.38 -8.43 7.44
CA TYR A 103 2.59 -9.67 7.41
C TYR A 103 3.48 -10.90 7.33
N HIS A 104 4.37 -10.91 6.35
CA HIS A 104 5.24 -12.05 6.03
C HIS A 104 6.44 -12.23 6.96
N SER A 105 6.66 -11.25 7.84
CA SER A 105 7.81 -11.22 8.75
C SER A 105 7.41 -11.39 10.21
N GLY A 106 6.12 -11.37 10.51
CA GLY A 106 5.61 -11.67 11.84
C GLY A 106 5.79 -13.15 12.16
N VAL A 107 6.30 -13.45 13.35
CA VAL A 107 6.32 -14.82 13.89
C VAL A 107 4.89 -15.20 14.25
N HIS A 108 4.38 -16.26 13.62
CA HIS A 108 3.17 -17.02 13.96
C HIS A 108 2.11 -16.32 14.82
N TYR A 109 1.22 -15.56 14.18
CA TYR A 109 -0.11 -15.32 14.76
C TYR A 109 -0.92 -16.61 14.60
N ASN A 110 -0.86 -17.50 15.58
CA ASN A 110 -1.62 -18.76 15.61
C ASN A 110 -3.16 -18.54 15.70
N LYS A 111 -3.65 -17.31 15.60
CA LYS A 111 -5.07 -16.96 15.60
C LYS A 111 -5.36 -16.02 14.45
N ALA A 112 -6.43 -16.29 13.70
CA ALA A 112 -7.00 -15.34 12.74
C ALA A 112 -7.24 -14.01 13.48
N ASN A 113 -6.45 -13.00 13.14
CA ASN A 113 -6.56 -11.67 13.73
C ASN A 113 -7.25 -10.78 12.71
N SER A 114 -8.52 -10.47 12.97
CA SER A 114 -9.36 -9.66 12.08
C SER A 114 -8.73 -8.30 11.76
N ARG A 115 -7.85 -7.75 12.61
CA ARG A 115 -7.13 -6.49 12.34
C ARG A 115 -6.01 -6.64 11.31
N ILE A 116 -5.33 -7.79 11.30
CA ILE A 116 -4.34 -8.12 10.25
C ILE A 116 -5.06 -8.25 8.90
N GLU A 117 -6.19 -8.94 8.88
CA GLU A 117 -6.99 -9.10 7.67
C GLU A 117 -7.60 -7.77 7.21
N LEU A 118 -8.09 -6.93 8.12
CA LEU A 118 -8.54 -5.57 7.81
C LEU A 118 -7.40 -4.74 7.20
N SER A 119 -6.22 -4.75 7.81
CA SER A 119 -5.04 -4.03 7.33
C SER A 119 -4.66 -4.44 5.92
N LYS A 120 -4.63 -5.75 5.64
CA LYS A 120 -4.38 -6.29 4.30
C LYS A 120 -5.47 -5.88 3.31
N LEU A 121 -6.73 -5.93 3.72
CA LEU A 121 -7.87 -5.58 2.88
C LEU A 121 -7.85 -4.11 2.49
N LEU A 122 -7.69 -3.20 3.46
CA LEU A 122 -7.60 -1.76 3.21
C LEU A 122 -6.38 -1.43 2.34
N SER A 123 -5.22 -2.00 2.67
CA SER A 123 -3.99 -1.86 1.88
C SER A 123 -4.18 -2.29 0.43
N THR A 124 -4.79 -3.46 0.22
CA THR A 124 -5.09 -4.00 -1.12
C THR A 124 -6.10 -3.14 -1.87
N TYR A 125 -7.12 -2.64 -1.17
CA TYR A 125 -8.14 -1.78 -1.75
C TYR A 125 -7.57 -0.42 -2.18
N MET A 126 -6.76 0.22 -1.34
CA MET A 126 -6.09 1.48 -1.70
C MET A 126 -5.13 1.31 -2.88
N MET A 127 -4.41 0.18 -2.93
CA MET A 127 -3.56 -0.16 -4.08
C MET A 127 -4.38 -0.41 -5.35
N TYR A 128 -5.53 -1.08 -5.24
CA TYR A 128 -6.49 -1.23 -6.34
C TYR A 128 -6.97 0.13 -6.85
N LEU A 129 -7.36 1.04 -5.95
CA LEU A 129 -7.79 2.39 -6.34
C LEU A 129 -6.67 3.11 -7.09
N LEU A 130 -5.43 3.03 -6.62
CA LEU A 130 -4.28 3.67 -7.26
C LEU A 130 -4.05 3.19 -8.70
N VAL A 131 -4.17 1.88 -8.95
CA VAL A 131 -3.87 1.28 -10.25
C VAL A 131 -5.07 1.34 -11.20
N MET A 132 -6.28 1.08 -10.70
CA MET A 132 -7.48 0.85 -11.53
C MET A 132 -8.44 2.04 -11.55
N ARG A 133 -8.40 2.90 -10.52
CA ARG A 133 -9.33 4.02 -10.31
C ARG A 133 -8.60 5.28 -9.79
N PRO A 134 -7.48 5.72 -10.37
CA PRO A 134 -6.68 6.81 -9.80
C PRO A 134 -7.43 8.16 -9.72
N HIS A 135 -8.46 8.37 -10.55
CA HIS A 135 -9.36 9.51 -10.45
C HIS A 135 -10.11 9.59 -9.11
N MET A 136 -10.39 8.45 -8.46
CA MET A 136 -11.00 8.42 -7.12
C MET A 136 -10.04 8.87 -6.02
N LEU A 137 -8.75 8.99 -6.32
CA LEU A 137 -7.73 9.49 -5.41
C LEU A 137 -7.27 10.91 -5.79
N CYS A 138 -7.82 11.48 -6.87
CA CYS A 138 -7.36 12.74 -7.47
C CYS A 138 -5.85 12.73 -7.82
N ILE A 139 -5.32 11.56 -8.21
CA ILE A 139 -3.90 11.37 -8.57
C ILE A 139 -3.76 11.28 -10.08
N THR A 140 -2.91 12.13 -10.67
CA THR A 140 -2.58 12.12 -12.11
C THR A 140 -1.29 11.36 -12.43
N THR A 141 -0.41 11.17 -11.45
CA THR A 141 0.92 10.55 -11.61
C THR A 141 0.97 9.05 -11.33
N SER A 142 -0.17 8.42 -11.02
CA SER A 142 -0.22 7.06 -10.48
C SER A 142 0.48 6.04 -11.38
N GLY A 143 0.26 6.11 -12.70
CA GLY A 143 0.88 5.19 -13.66
C GLY A 143 2.42 5.26 -13.65
N ILE A 144 2.97 6.47 -13.69
CA ILE A 144 4.43 6.71 -13.70
C ILE A 144 5.06 6.22 -12.38
N VAL A 145 4.43 6.56 -11.25
CA VAL A 145 4.93 6.19 -9.91
C VAL A 145 4.82 4.68 -9.68
N PHE A 146 3.73 4.05 -10.13
CA PHE A 146 3.54 2.60 -10.06
C PHE A 146 4.56 1.86 -10.93
N GLU A 147 4.78 2.27 -12.18
CA GLU A 147 5.77 1.65 -13.05
C GLU A 147 7.19 1.76 -12.49
N HIS A 148 7.54 2.91 -11.92
CA HIS A 148 8.82 3.12 -11.25
C HIS A 148 8.98 2.19 -10.05
N ALA A 149 7.95 2.09 -9.20
CA ALA A 149 7.95 1.19 -8.04
C ALA A 149 8.16 -0.27 -8.46
N CYS A 150 7.38 -0.75 -9.44
CA CYS A 150 7.52 -2.07 -10.02
C CYS A 150 8.94 -2.31 -10.53
N THR A 151 9.51 -1.37 -11.27
CA THR A 151 10.88 -1.47 -11.80
C THR A 151 11.91 -1.65 -10.68
N LYS A 152 11.83 -0.83 -9.62
CA LYS A 152 12.77 -0.90 -8.49
C LYS A 152 12.63 -2.16 -7.66
N LEU A 153 11.40 -2.62 -7.43
CA LEU A 153 11.15 -3.87 -6.70
C LEU A 153 11.58 -5.10 -7.53
N LEU A 154 11.36 -5.08 -8.85
CA LEU A 154 11.86 -6.11 -9.78
C LEU A 154 13.39 -6.14 -9.86
N GLU A 155 14.05 -4.98 -9.88
CA GLU A 155 15.52 -4.87 -9.81
C GLU A 155 16.07 -5.51 -8.54
N PHE A 156 15.48 -5.20 -7.38
CA PHE A 156 15.84 -5.82 -6.11
C PHE A 156 15.61 -7.35 -6.11
N LEU A 157 14.47 -7.82 -6.62
CA LEU A 157 14.16 -9.24 -6.58
C LEU A 157 15.06 -10.09 -7.48
N ARG A 158 15.70 -9.50 -8.49
CA ARG A 158 16.76 -10.17 -9.27
C ARG A 158 18.05 -10.37 -8.49
N THR A 159 18.30 -9.60 -7.44
CA THR A 159 19.49 -9.81 -6.59
C THR A 159 19.27 -10.93 -5.58
N ILE A 160 18.04 -11.43 -5.45
CA ILE A 160 17.71 -12.55 -4.58
C ILE A 160 18.05 -13.87 -5.29
N PRO A 161 18.77 -14.81 -4.64
CA PRO A 161 19.06 -16.12 -5.21
C PRO A 161 17.81 -16.87 -5.68
N SER A 162 17.87 -17.46 -6.88
CA SER A 162 16.75 -18.08 -7.61
C SER A 162 16.06 -19.27 -6.92
N ILE A 163 16.62 -19.76 -5.81
CA ILE A 163 16.10 -20.89 -5.01
C ILE A 163 14.97 -20.43 -4.05
N ILE A 164 14.67 -19.14 -4.00
CA ILE A 164 13.74 -18.56 -3.04
C ILE A 164 12.35 -18.43 -3.68
N THR A 165 11.49 -19.41 -3.43
CA THR A 165 10.07 -19.42 -3.86
C THR A 165 9.11 -18.82 -2.84
N GLU A 166 9.59 -18.39 -1.67
CA GLU A 166 8.71 -17.98 -0.56
C GLU A 166 8.65 -16.45 -0.40
N GLU A 167 7.45 -15.88 -0.52
CA GLU A 167 7.16 -14.44 -0.29
C GLU A 167 7.65 -13.97 1.09
N ALA A 168 7.59 -14.87 2.08
CA ALA A 168 8.14 -14.67 3.41
C ALA A 168 9.64 -14.35 3.40
N LYS A 169 10.39 -15.07 2.57
CA LYS A 169 11.84 -14.89 2.49
C LYS A 169 12.21 -13.63 1.70
N ALA A 170 11.50 -13.32 0.61
CA ALA A 170 11.68 -12.06 -0.13
C ALA A 170 11.39 -10.83 0.77
N SER A 171 10.30 -10.88 1.53
CA SER A 171 9.93 -9.85 2.51
C SER A 171 10.98 -9.67 3.60
N ARG A 172 11.51 -10.80 4.11
CA ARG A 172 12.61 -10.79 5.08
C ARG A 172 13.88 -10.15 4.51
N MET A 173 14.26 -10.52 3.30
CA MET A 173 15.43 -9.95 2.65
C MET A 173 15.28 -8.47 2.36
N LEU A 174 14.10 -8.01 1.92
CA LEU A 174 13.85 -6.58 1.70
C LEU A 174 13.93 -5.80 3.01
N ARG A 175 13.47 -6.36 4.13
CA ARG A 175 13.59 -5.73 5.46
C ARG A 175 15.03 -5.67 5.97
N THR A 176 15.85 -6.68 5.69
CA THR A 176 17.25 -6.72 6.15
C THR A 176 18.23 -6.21 5.09
N TYR A 177 17.74 -5.65 4.00
CA TYR A 177 18.59 -5.19 2.91
C TYR A 177 19.39 -3.95 3.32
N GLU A 178 20.71 -4.05 3.22
CA GLU A 178 21.61 -2.92 3.44
C GLU A 178 21.81 -2.15 2.13
N PHE A 179 21.48 -0.86 2.15
CA PHE A 179 21.64 0.00 1.00
C PHE A 179 23.07 0.53 0.91
N PRO A 180 23.77 0.39 -0.23
CA PRO A 180 25.08 1.03 -0.42
C PRO A 180 24.98 2.55 -0.20
N LYS A 181 25.95 3.13 0.53
CA LYS A 181 26.00 4.57 0.86
C LYS A 181 26.02 5.50 -0.37
N LYS A 182 26.38 4.97 -1.55
CA LYS A 182 26.22 5.61 -2.85
C LYS A 182 25.68 4.58 -3.83
N SER A 183 24.41 4.68 -4.19
CA SER A 183 23.95 4.03 -5.41
C SER A 183 24.32 4.95 -6.58
N ASN A 184 25.17 4.48 -7.47
CA ASN A 184 25.21 4.99 -8.84
C ASN A 184 23.92 4.54 -9.53
N SER A 185 22.77 5.09 -9.09
CA SER A 185 21.52 4.99 -9.83
C SER A 185 21.82 5.52 -11.22
N ASN A 186 21.56 4.72 -12.26
CA ASN A 186 21.59 5.18 -13.63
C ASN A 186 20.43 6.19 -13.78
N ARG A 187 20.70 7.46 -13.40
CA ARG A 187 19.72 8.56 -13.35
C ARG A 187 19.06 8.83 -14.69
N ASN A 188 19.60 8.27 -15.77
CA ASN A 188 19.12 8.40 -17.15
C ASN A 188 17.70 7.85 -17.38
N LYS A 189 17.08 7.16 -16.42
CA LYS A 189 15.69 6.66 -16.49
C LYS A 189 14.73 7.26 -15.45
N GLU A 190 15.18 8.19 -14.60
CA GLU A 190 14.30 8.80 -13.59
C GLU A 190 13.56 10.01 -14.16
N THR A 191 12.25 10.05 -13.99
CA THR A 191 11.44 11.23 -14.31
C THR A 191 11.53 12.27 -13.19
N MET A 192 11.14 13.52 -13.45
CA MET A 192 11.02 14.55 -12.41
C MET A 192 10.14 14.07 -11.24
N VAL A 193 9.06 13.35 -11.55
CA VAL A 193 8.07 12.82 -10.59
C VAL A 193 8.67 11.73 -9.68
N THR A 194 9.62 10.96 -10.17
CA THR A 194 10.22 9.81 -9.45
C THR A 194 11.60 10.12 -8.88
N SER A 195 12.20 11.23 -9.31
CA SER A 195 13.50 11.68 -8.83
C SER A 195 13.47 11.82 -7.30
N LYS A 196 14.56 11.38 -6.63
CA LYS A 196 14.70 11.44 -5.16
C LYS A 196 13.72 10.54 -4.38
N TRP A 197 12.91 9.71 -5.03
CA TRP A 197 12.10 8.69 -4.36
C TRP A 197 12.80 7.33 -4.34
N HIS A 198 13.60 7.11 -3.30
CA HIS A 198 14.25 5.82 -3.06
C HIS A 198 13.26 4.82 -2.40
N ILE A 199 12.32 4.29 -3.18
CA ILE A 199 11.24 3.42 -2.69
C ILE A 199 11.73 2.30 -1.78
N LEU A 200 12.76 1.55 -2.19
CA LEU A 200 13.27 0.41 -1.40
C LEU A 200 13.74 0.85 -0.01
N GLN A 201 14.43 2.00 0.09
CA GLN A 201 14.88 2.55 1.37
C GLN A 201 13.69 2.98 2.24
N HIS A 202 12.68 3.62 1.66
CA HIS A 202 11.52 4.08 2.43
C HIS A 202 10.66 2.92 2.92
N VAL A 203 10.45 1.91 2.07
CA VAL A 203 9.75 0.67 2.42
C VAL A 203 10.48 -0.08 3.53
N ASN A 204 11.80 -0.29 3.37
CA ASN A 204 12.64 -0.97 4.34
C ASN A 204 12.60 -0.27 5.71
N MET A 205 12.83 1.05 5.72
CA MET A 205 12.81 1.86 6.93
C MET A 205 11.45 1.84 7.62
N LEU A 206 10.35 2.02 6.87
CA LEU A 206 9.00 1.99 7.42
C LEU A 206 8.67 0.62 8.01
N ALA A 207 8.97 -0.46 7.28
CA ALA A 207 8.71 -1.81 7.74
C ALA A 207 9.51 -2.15 9.01
N GLN A 208 10.78 -1.74 9.12
CA GLN A 208 11.56 -1.92 10.34
C GLN A 208 10.92 -1.17 11.52
N LYS A 209 10.58 0.11 11.34
CA LYS A 209 9.95 0.91 12.41
C LYS A 209 8.60 0.37 12.85
N LEU A 210 7.81 -0.22 11.93
CA LEU A 210 6.57 -0.91 12.27
C LEU A 210 6.84 -2.23 13.00
N MET A 211 7.89 -2.98 12.64
CA MET A 211 8.22 -4.23 13.33
C MET A 211 8.70 -4.01 14.77
N ASP A 212 9.28 -2.85 15.07
CA ASP A 212 9.68 -2.43 16.42
C ASP A 212 8.48 -2.07 17.33
N LYS A 213 7.25 -2.08 16.79
CA LYS A 213 6.03 -1.70 17.50
C LYS A 213 5.20 -2.94 17.84
N GLU A 214 4.82 -3.05 19.12
CA GLU A 214 3.94 -4.11 19.60
C GLU A 214 2.53 -3.97 19.01
N ASP A 215 2.04 -2.74 18.92
CA ASP A 215 0.73 -2.33 18.41
C ASP A 215 0.71 -2.08 16.89
N ARG A 216 1.73 -2.54 16.14
CA ARG A 216 1.92 -2.24 14.71
C ARG A 216 0.68 -2.43 13.84
N TRP A 217 -0.14 -3.45 14.11
CA TRP A 217 -1.33 -3.70 13.31
C TRP A 217 -2.44 -2.69 13.57
N HIS A 218 -2.51 -2.11 14.77
CA HIS A 218 -3.39 -0.97 15.05
C HIS A 218 -2.89 0.28 14.32
N ILE A 219 -1.58 0.55 14.36
CA ILE A 219 -0.99 1.66 13.61
C ILE A 219 -1.28 1.53 12.11
N ILE A 220 -1.07 0.34 11.54
CA ILE A 220 -1.28 0.07 10.12
C ILE A 220 -2.76 0.24 9.73
N SER A 221 -3.71 -0.37 10.46
CA SER A 221 -5.13 -0.26 10.14
C SER A 221 -5.63 1.18 10.27
N SER A 222 -5.24 1.91 11.32
CA SER A 222 -5.65 3.31 11.51
C SER A 222 -5.10 4.22 10.42
N VAL A 223 -3.84 4.06 10.01
CA VAL A 223 -3.27 4.86 8.92
C VAL A 223 -3.98 4.58 7.60
N TRP A 224 -4.26 3.30 7.29
CA TRP A 224 -5.02 2.97 6.10
C TRP A 224 -6.45 3.52 6.14
N MET A 225 -7.10 3.49 7.31
CA MET A 225 -8.43 4.06 7.49
C MET A 225 -8.44 5.57 7.28
N GLU A 226 -7.43 6.29 7.80
CA GLU A 226 -7.29 7.72 7.58
C GLU A 226 -7.01 8.04 6.10
N MET A 227 -6.14 7.28 5.42
CA MET A 227 -5.89 7.43 3.98
C MET A 227 -7.14 7.20 3.13
N LEU A 228 -7.94 6.17 3.47
CA LEU A 228 -9.20 5.89 2.79
C LEU A 228 -10.22 7.00 3.01
N SER A 229 -10.35 7.50 4.24
CA SER A 229 -11.25 8.60 4.59
C SER A 229 -10.85 9.91 3.90
N TYR A 230 -9.54 10.17 3.81
CA TYR A 230 -8.99 11.27 3.02
C TYR A 230 -9.36 11.14 1.55
N ALA A 231 -9.12 9.97 0.94
CA ALA A 231 -9.47 9.72 -0.46
C ALA A 231 -10.96 9.93 -0.72
N ALA A 232 -11.83 9.38 0.15
CA ALA A 232 -13.27 9.53 0.03
C ALA A 232 -13.73 10.99 0.16
N SER A 233 -13.08 11.78 1.05
CA SER A 233 -13.43 13.19 1.26
C SER A 233 -12.93 14.12 0.17
N ASN A 234 -11.89 13.73 -0.56
CA ASN A 234 -11.25 14.55 -1.59
C ASN A 234 -11.52 14.04 -3.02
N CYS A 235 -12.35 13.00 -3.19
CA CYS A 235 -12.78 12.51 -4.50
C CYS A 235 -13.64 13.60 -5.19
N SER A 236 -13.35 13.91 -6.46
CA SER A 236 -14.08 14.97 -7.17
C SER A 236 -15.57 14.66 -7.26
N MET A 237 -16.40 15.70 -7.03
CA MET A 237 -17.87 15.61 -6.99
C MET A 237 -18.49 15.01 -8.26
N ASP A 238 -17.85 15.22 -9.42
CA ASP A 238 -18.28 14.65 -10.72
C ASP A 238 -18.24 13.11 -10.75
N ASN A 239 -17.31 12.50 -9.99
CA ASN A 239 -17.18 11.03 -9.94
C ASN A 239 -18.20 10.37 -8.99
N HIS A 240 -18.78 11.14 -8.05
CA HIS A 240 -19.85 10.66 -7.17
C HIS A 240 -21.17 10.45 -7.94
N ALA A 241 -21.50 11.34 -8.88
CA ALA A 241 -22.73 11.28 -9.65
C ALA A 241 -22.81 10.05 -10.57
N ASP A 242 -21.69 9.67 -11.21
CA ASP A 242 -21.63 8.52 -12.12
C ASP A 242 -21.74 7.16 -11.41
N GLN A 243 -21.37 7.08 -10.13
CA GLN A 243 -21.48 5.85 -9.35
C GLN A 243 -22.85 5.70 -8.66
N LEU A 244 -23.48 6.80 -8.25
CA LEU A 244 -24.83 6.76 -7.65
C LEU A 244 -25.91 6.37 -8.67
N ARG A 245 -25.75 6.73 -9.95
CA ARG A 245 -26.63 6.28 -11.05
C ARG A 245 -26.62 4.76 -11.29
N ARG A 246 -25.67 4.01 -10.70
CA ARG A 246 -25.53 2.56 -10.89
C ARG A 246 -25.92 1.72 -9.68
N VAL A 247 -26.31 2.37 -8.57
CA VAL A 247 -26.79 1.70 -7.36
C VAL A 247 -28.33 1.61 -7.35
N GLY A 248 -28.99 2.26 -8.31
CA GLY A 248 -30.45 2.36 -8.41
C GLY A 248 -31.15 1.43 -9.42
N ASP A 249 -30.43 0.53 -10.09
CA ASP A 249 -31.03 -0.46 -11.03
C ASP A 249 -30.68 -1.90 -10.62
#